data_AF-A0AA89BPY3-F1
#
_entry.id   AF-A0AA89BPY3-F1
#
_cell.length_a   1.000
_cell.length_b   1.000
_cell.length_c   1.000
_cell.angle_alpha   90.00
_cell.angle_beta   90.00
_cell.angle_gamma   90.00
#
_symmetry.space_group_name_H-M   'P 1'
#
loop_
_entity.id
_entity.type
_entity.pdbx_description
1 polymer ?
#
loop_
_entity_poly.entity_id
_entity_poly.type
_entity_poly.pdbx_seq_one_letter_code
_entity_poly.pdbx_strand_id
1 'polypeptide(L)'
;MDANVSEGERIENWNRELLYDLIPNDIVLAVYILLGIFGNGIVIYVYKKGFSRMNVERYFIPILAVADCYASTMCASFSMALNMMQATFYNNTLCKVWWFFAAFPTFLSPLLLLVIAVQRYLKVVRPFGRQMDKKLNRIALFLTIILSLLCALPTPLLYGSVPFPHAQENIVGRRCSKIKGGNRYFSIFYGSMLALIAITAVTALIVLYLKIGWAIYKHTKKEYTISRTGLDCQKSKVKTHGIIESISENKTEEMISSDTKTKDSTEKTIKPAVKEYCENGELTCYSGEARERRNRKIIHKFTLMFMLITTIFLICYIPKAVIMLFEALNREFWESFDDSDRSGMLFIYRLFIVNNIVNPFVYAFLDSKFKHELKMLFCQRH
;
A
#
# COMPACT_ATOMS: atom_id res chain seq x y z
N MET A 1 38.56 -37.34 27.96
CA MET A 1 39.64 -36.37 27.74
C MET A 1 39.40 -35.81 26.36
N ASP A 2 38.48 -34.86 26.25
CA ASP A 2 38.17 -34.26 24.95
C ASP A 2 39.23 -33.21 24.67
N ALA A 3 39.93 -33.44 23.55
CA ALA A 3 41.03 -32.63 23.06
C ALA A 3 40.62 -31.16 22.95
N ASN A 4 41.57 -30.26 23.23
CA ASN A 4 41.51 -28.80 23.08
C ASN A 4 40.62 -28.32 21.92
N VAL A 5 39.32 -28.17 22.16
CA VAL A 5 38.42 -27.48 21.24
C VAL A 5 38.80 -26.00 21.28
N SER A 6 39.15 -25.44 20.11
CA SER A 6 39.55 -24.04 20.04
C SER A 6 38.41 -23.11 20.47
N GLU A 7 38.72 -21.92 21.01
CA GLU A 7 37.69 -20.94 21.38
C GLU A 7 36.75 -20.61 20.20
N GLY A 8 37.29 -20.55 18.97
CA GLY A 8 36.51 -20.33 17.76
C GLY A 8 35.47 -21.43 17.50
N GLU A 9 35.86 -22.69 17.66
CA GLU A 9 34.95 -23.83 17.47
C GLU A 9 33.86 -23.88 18.53
N ARG A 10 34.16 -23.46 19.77
CA ARG A 10 33.16 -23.30 20.84
C ARG A 10 32.14 -22.22 20.51
N ILE A 11 32.57 -21.06 19.99
CA ILE A 11 31.66 -19.99 19.55
C ILE A 11 30.79 -20.47 18.38
N GLU A 12 31.32 -21.27 17.46
CA GLU A 12 30.54 -21.85 16.37
C GLU A 12 29.50 -22.86 16.85
N ASN A 13 29.86 -23.73 17.81
CA ASN A 13 28.91 -24.64 18.46
C ASN A 13 27.76 -23.86 19.11
N TRP A 14 28.10 -22.85 19.91
CA TRP A 14 27.10 -21.99 20.55
C TRP A 14 26.21 -21.26 19.53
N ASN A 15 26.79 -20.76 18.42
CA ASN A 15 26.00 -20.15 17.35
C ASN A 15 25.03 -21.13 16.69
N ARG A 16 25.41 -22.41 16.55
CA ARG A 16 24.52 -23.45 16.02
C ARG A 16 23.36 -23.73 16.96
N GLU A 17 23.60 -23.81 18.26
CA GLU A 17 22.55 -23.97 19.27
C GLU A 17 21.50 -22.87 19.17
N LEU A 18 21.95 -21.61 19.16
CA LEU A 18 21.08 -20.44 18.99
C LEU A 18 20.31 -20.44 17.65
N LEU A 19 20.89 -21.03 16.60
CA LEU A 19 20.25 -21.15 15.29
C LEU A 19 19.12 -22.18 15.29
N TYR A 20 19.26 -23.31 16.00
CA TYR A 20 18.26 -24.38 15.99
C TYR A 20 16.86 -23.87 16.38
N ASP A 21 16.78 -23.00 17.38
CA ASP A 21 15.52 -22.40 17.84
C ASP A 21 14.90 -21.42 16.83
N LEU A 22 15.70 -20.92 15.87
CA LEU A 22 15.28 -19.95 14.85
C LEU A 22 15.09 -20.57 13.46
N ILE A 23 15.35 -21.87 13.28
CA ILE A 23 15.09 -22.55 12.00
C ILE A 23 13.65 -22.31 11.49
N PRO A 24 12.59 -22.39 12.32
CA PRO A 24 11.23 -22.10 11.85
C PRO A 24 11.07 -20.66 11.34
N ASN A 25 11.73 -19.70 12.00
CA ASN A 25 11.73 -18.30 11.58
C ASN A 25 12.40 -18.14 10.21
N ASP A 26 13.55 -18.78 9.99
CA ASP A 26 14.30 -18.70 8.72
C ASP A 26 13.54 -19.34 7.55
N ILE A 27 12.84 -20.46 7.78
CA ILE A 27 11.97 -21.07 6.76
C ILE A 27 10.90 -20.07 6.31
N VAL A 28 10.24 -19.37 7.26
CA VAL A 28 9.22 -18.37 6.92
C VAL A 28 9.84 -17.18 6.18
N LEU A 29 11.01 -16.71 6.60
CA LEU A 29 11.72 -15.62 5.92
C LEU A 29 12.11 -15.98 4.49
N ALA A 30 12.54 -17.22 4.24
CA ALA A 30 12.79 -17.72 2.89
C ALA A 30 11.52 -17.71 2.03
N VAL A 31 10.38 -18.14 2.59
CA VAL A 31 9.08 -18.04 1.90
C VAL A 31 8.72 -16.58 1.60
N TYR A 32 8.97 -15.64 2.51
CA TYR A 32 8.74 -14.20 2.27
C TYR A 32 9.59 -13.66 1.13
N ILE A 33 10.87 -14.06 1.03
CA ILE A 33 11.74 -13.67 -0.08
C ILE A 33 11.16 -14.17 -1.41
N LEU A 34 10.76 -15.45 -1.47
CA LEU A 34 10.20 -16.05 -2.67
C LEU A 34 8.89 -15.34 -3.08
N LEU A 35 7.92 -15.22 -2.17
CA LEU A 35 6.65 -14.55 -2.46
C LEU A 35 6.84 -13.08 -2.83
N GLY A 36 7.76 -12.39 -2.16
CA GLY A 36 8.09 -10.99 -2.41
C GLY A 36 8.69 -10.78 -3.80
N ILE A 37 9.68 -11.57 -4.20
CA ILE A 37 10.34 -11.44 -5.50
C ILE A 37 9.40 -11.89 -6.63
N PHE A 38 8.82 -13.09 -6.53
CA PHE A 38 7.98 -13.64 -7.60
C PHE A 38 6.66 -12.90 -7.72
N GLY A 39 5.97 -12.65 -6.59
CA GLY A 39 4.67 -11.99 -6.59
C GLY A 39 4.74 -10.57 -7.14
N ASN A 40 5.66 -9.75 -6.61
CA ASN A 40 5.81 -8.38 -7.10
C ASN A 40 6.50 -8.31 -8.48
N GLY A 41 7.35 -9.28 -8.82
CA GLY A 41 7.90 -9.45 -10.16
C GLY A 41 6.80 -9.65 -11.23
N ILE A 42 5.80 -10.48 -10.93
CA ILE A 42 4.62 -10.67 -11.79
C ILE A 42 3.85 -9.34 -11.95
N VAL A 43 3.66 -8.58 -10.85
CA VAL A 43 3.00 -7.28 -10.92
C VAL A 43 3.75 -6.34 -11.86
N ILE A 44 5.08 -6.22 -11.72
CA ILE A 44 5.91 -5.37 -12.58
C ILE A 44 5.78 -5.81 -14.04
N TYR A 45 5.87 -7.12 -14.31
CA TYR A 45 5.79 -7.67 -15.66
C TYR A 45 4.44 -7.39 -16.33
N VAL A 46 3.32 -7.67 -15.64
CA VAL A 46 1.96 -7.40 -16.12
C VAL A 46 1.79 -5.91 -16.44
N TYR A 47 2.26 -5.02 -15.58
CA TYR A 47 2.13 -3.58 -15.79
C TYR A 47 3.00 -3.07 -16.94
N LYS A 48 4.16 -3.68 -17.19
CA LYS A 48 5.02 -3.33 -18.33
C LYS A 48 4.44 -3.81 -19.66
N LYS A 49 3.82 -4.98 -19.70
CA LYS A 49 3.34 -5.63 -20.94
C LYS A 49 1.88 -5.31 -21.27
N GLY A 50 0.97 -5.43 -20.31
CA GLY A 50 -0.48 -5.32 -20.51
C GLY A 50 -1.03 -3.88 -20.48
N PHE A 51 -0.27 -2.92 -19.94
CA PHE A 51 -0.75 -1.55 -19.74
C PHE A 51 0.04 -0.53 -20.59
N SER A 52 -0.15 -0.60 -21.92
CA SER A 52 0.49 0.28 -22.92
C SER A 52 0.38 1.78 -22.60
N ARG A 53 -0.70 2.22 -21.91
CA ARG A 53 -0.84 3.59 -21.39
C ARG A 53 -1.01 3.56 -19.87
N MET A 54 0.05 3.91 -19.14
CA MET A 54 -0.02 4.07 -17.69
C MET A 54 -0.96 5.23 -17.32
N ASN A 55 -2.13 4.86 -16.80
CA ASN A 55 -3.12 5.80 -16.27
C ASN A 55 -2.63 6.38 -14.95
N VAL A 56 -3.02 7.63 -14.68
CA VAL A 56 -2.62 8.34 -13.47
C VAL A 56 -3.08 7.61 -12.20
N GLU A 57 -4.25 6.94 -12.22
CA GLU A 57 -4.73 6.14 -11.08
C GLU A 57 -3.91 4.87 -10.83
N ARG A 58 -3.15 4.40 -11.81
CA ARG A 58 -2.36 3.17 -11.72
C ARG A 58 -0.87 3.43 -11.49
N TYR A 59 -0.47 4.69 -11.44
CA TYR A 59 0.94 5.12 -11.41
C TYR A 59 1.75 4.48 -10.28
N PHE A 60 1.19 4.43 -9.06
CA PHE A 60 1.91 3.94 -7.88
C PHE A 60 1.96 2.41 -7.75
N ILE A 61 1.16 1.66 -8.51
CA ILE A 61 1.11 0.19 -8.39
C ILE A 61 2.46 -0.47 -8.76
N PRO A 62 3.05 -0.23 -9.95
CA PRO A 62 4.36 -0.80 -10.27
C PRO A 62 5.48 -0.23 -9.40
N ILE A 63 5.36 1.01 -8.90
CA ILE A 63 6.33 1.60 -7.98
C ILE A 63 6.32 0.86 -6.63
N LEU A 64 5.13 0.59 -6.10
CA LEU A 64 4.97 -0.15 -4.86
C LEU A 64 5.54 -1.56 -5.01
N ALA A 65 5.27 -2.24 -6.13
CA ALA A 65 5.85 -3.56 -6.41
C ALA A 65 7.40 -3.55 -6.46
N VAL A 66 8.03 -2.51 -7.03
CA VAL A 66 9.50 -2.36 -6.99
C VAL A 66 10.01 -2.16 -5.58
N ALA A 67 9.35 -1.29 -4.80
CA ALA A 67 9.70 -1.04 -3.40
C ALA A 67 9.56 -2.31 -2.56
N ASP A 68 8.50 -3.08 -2.78
CA ASP A 68 8.20 -4.32 -2.07
C ASP A 68 9.16 -5.46 -2.43
N CYS A 69 9.55 -5.61 -3.71
CA CYS A 69 10.63 -6.52 -4.13
C CYS A 69 11.93 -6.23 -3.36
N TYR A 70 12.30 -4.95 -3.34
CA TYR A 70 13.50 -4.50 -2.67
C TYR A 70 13.41 -4.72 -1.15
N ALA A 71 12.28 -4.35 -0.53
CA ALA A 71 12.02 -4.53 0.89
C ALA A 71 12.03 -6.00 1.31
N SER A 72 11.39 -6.88 0.52
CA SER A 72 11.38 -8.32 0.77
C SER A 72 12.79 -8.89 0.74
N THR A 73 13.59 -8.50 -0.25
CA THR A 73 14.98 -8.97 -0.37
C THR A 73 15.83 -8.45 0.79
N MET A 74 15.83 -7.14 1.06
CA MET A 74 16.73 -6.56 2.06
C MET A 74 16.31 -6.89 3.50
N CYS A 75 15.03 -6.71 3.86
CA CYS A 75 14.57 -6.92 5.24
C CYS A 75 14.61 -8.40 5.65
N ALA A 76 14.14 -9.30 4.79
CA ALA A 76 14.09 -10.72 5.13
C ALA A 76 15.48 -11.37 5.08
N SER A 77 16.31 -11.06 4.07
CA SER A 77 17.68 -11.58 4.01
C SER A 77 18.52 -11.07 5.18
N PHE A 78 18.34 -9.80 5.57
CA PHE A 78 19.03 -9.28 6.75
C PHE A 78 18.56 -9.97 8.03
N SER A 79 17.26 -10.16 8.19
CA SER A 79 16.69 -10.87 9.34
C SER A 79 17.20 -12.31 9.45
N MET A 80 17.33 -13.00 8.30
CA MET A 80 17.87 -14.35 8.21
C MET A 80 19.37 -14.36 8.55
N ALA A 81 20.15 -13.41 8.04
CA ALA A 81 21.56 -13.26 8.40
C ALA A 81 21.76 -13.00 9.90
N LEU A 82 20.87 -12.25 10.54
CA LEU A 82 20.89 -12.03 12.00
C LEU A 82 20.56 -13.31 12.80
N ASN A 83 19.74 -14.22 12.25
CA ASN A 83 19.46 -15.52 12.89
C ASN A 83 20.63 -16.49 12.71
N MET A 84 21.23 -16.53 11.53
CA MET A 84 22.35 -17.43 11.20
C MET A 84 23.66 -17.04 11.89
N MET A 85 23.90 -15.75 12.10
CA MET A 85 25.14 -15.23 12.70
C MET A 85 24.85 -14.48 13.99
N GLN A 86 24.24 -15.17 14.96
CA GLN A 86 23.94 -14.57 16.27
C GLN A 86 25.20 -14.30 17.09
N ALA A 87 26.16 -15.22 17.11
CA ALA A 87 27.42 -15.08 17.86
C ALA A 87 28.67 -14.95 16.97
N THR A 88 28.51 -15.07 15.65
CA THR A 88 29.62 -15.09 14.67
C THR A 88 29.63 -13.91 13.69
N PHE A 89 28.94 -12.80 14.01
CA PHE A 89 28.89 -11.61 13.16
C PHE A 89 30.11 -10.69 13.39
N TYR A 90 31.29 -11.10 12.93
CA TYR A 90 32.54 -10.35 13.16
C TYR A 90 32.71 -9.11 12.28
N ASN A 91 32.12 -9.09 11.07
CA ASN A 91 32.32 -7.99 10.12
C ASN A 91 31.47 -6.76 10.47
N ASN A 92 32.10 -5.76 11.08
CA ASN A 92 31.45 -4.52 11.50
C ASN A 92 30.92 -3.68 10.33
N THR A 93 31.66 -3.60 9.22
CA THR A 93 31.25 -2.82 8.04
C THR A 93 30.01 -3.41 7.40
N LEU A 94 29.96 -4.74 7.26
CA LEU A 94 28.81 -5.45 6.72
C LEU A 94 27.56 -5.20 7.58
N CYS A 95 27.67 -5.29 8.92
CA CYS A 95 26.56 -5.03 9.84
C CYS A 95 25.99 -3.61 9.62
N LYS A 96 26.86 -2.60 9.57
CA LYS A 96 26.48 -1.19 9.36
C LYS A 96 25.77 -0.94 8.03
N VAL A 97 26.35 -1.46 6.94
CA VAL A 97 25.82 -1.28 5.59
C VAL A 97 24.47 -1.99 5.42
N TRP A 98 24.34 -3.20 5.95
CA TRP A 98 23.10 -3.97 5.82
C TRP A 98 21.96 -3.36 6.64
N TRP A 99 22.24 -2.82 7.82
CA TRP A 99 21.27 -2.05 8.60
C TRP A 99 20.72 -0.86 7.81
N PHE A 100 21.55 -0.14 7.06
CA PHE A 100 21.08 0.98 6.22
C PHE A 100 20.11 0.51 5.13
N PHE A 101 20.49 -0.51 4.36
CA PHE A 101 19.66 -1.03 3.27
C PHE A 101 18.39 -1.72 3.77
N ALA A 102 18.42 -2.34 4.95
CA ALA A 102 17.24 -2.89 5.59
C ALA A 102 16.35 -1.79 6.22
N ALA A 103 16.91 -0.67 6.67
CA ALA A 103 16.15 0.44 7.24
C ALA A 103 15.42 1.29 6.19
N PHE A 104 16.08 1.61 5.07
CA PHE A 104 15.49 2.41 3.98
C PHE A 104 14.05 2.00 3.57
N PRO A 105 13.75 0.72 3.26
CA PRO A 105 12.41 0.31 2.83
C PRO A 105 11.35 0.41 3.95
N THR A 106 11.78 0.36 5.21
CA THR A 106 10.86 0.53 6.36
C THR A 106 10.33 1.95 6.48
N PHE A 107 11.05 2.95 5.95
CA PHE A 107 10.60 4.34 5.85
C PHE A 107 9.88 4.61 4.52
N LEU A 108 10.35 4.01 3.43
CA LEU A 108 9.79 4.22 2.09
C LEU A 108 8.33 3.77 1.99
N SER A 109 8.02 2.58 2.51
CA SER A 109 6.68 1.97 2.40
C SER A 109 5.56 2.83 3.02
N PRO A 110 5.63 3.27 4.30
CA PRO A 110 4.58 4.13 4.87
C PRO A 110 4.43 5.47 4.16
N LEU A 111 5.53 6.08 3.72
CA LEU A 111 5.48 7.36 2.99
C LEU A 111 4.83 7.19 1.61
N LEU A 112 5.11 6.10 0.89
CA LEU A 112 4.42 5.76 -0.35
C LEU A 112 2.92 5.56 -0.12
N LEU A 113 2.54 4.83 0.94
CA LEU A 113 1.12 4.64 1.31
C LEU A 113 0.44 5.97 1.64
N LEU A 114 1.15 6.90 2.28
CA LEU A 114 0.63 8.24 2.57
C LEU A 114 0.37 9.04 1.28
N VAL A 115 1.32 9.02 0.34
CA VAL A 115 1.13 9.67 -0.97
C VAL A 115 -0.04 9.03 -1.74
N ILE A 116 -0.17 7.71 -1.70
CA ILE A 116 -1.31 6.99 -2.29
C ILE A 116 -2.62 7.42 -1.63
N ALA A 117 -2.66 7.50 -0.29
CA ALA A 117 -3.84 7.94 0.46
C ALA A 117 -4.25 9.37 0.08
N VAL A 118 -3.30 10.30 -0.06
CA VAL A 118 -3.55 11.67 -0.55
C VAL A 118 -4.12 11.65 -1.97
N GLN A 119 -3.54 10.85 -2.87
CA GLN A 119 -4.05 10.71 -4.24
C GLN A 119 -5.50 10.22 -4.24
N ARG A 120 -5.83 9.22 -3.42
CA ARG A 120 -7.20 8.69 -3.30
C ARG A 120 -8.15 9.71 -2.69
N TYR A 121 -7.70 10.43 -1.66
CA TYR A 121 -8.47 11.50 -1.04
C TYR A 121 -8.86 12.58 -2.05
N LEU A 122 -7.92 13.06 -2.86
CA LEU A 122 -8.20 14.06 -3.90
C LEU A 122 -9.20 13.55 -4.93
N LYS A 123 -9.09 12.28 -5.34
CA LYS A 123 -10.00 11.67 -6.33
C LYS A 123 -11.41 11.45 -5.81
N VAL A 124 -11.57 11.04 -4.55
CA VAL A 124 -12.87 10.65 -3.98
C VAL A 124 -13.57 11.83 -3.30
N VAL A 125 -12.84 12.59 -2.49
CA VAL A 125 -13.41 13.66 -1.63
C VAL A 125 -13.44 15.00 -2.37
N ARG A 126 -12.46 15.27 -3.25
CA ARG A 126 -12.34 16.55 -3.98
C ARG A 126 -12.27 16.37 -5.49
N PRO A 127 -13.28 15.76 -6.14
CA PRO A 127 -13.22 15.41 -7.57
C PRO A 127 -13.02 16.61 -8.51
N PHE A 128 -13.54 17.79 -8.15
CA PHE A 128 -13.39 19.03 -8.94
C PHE A 128 -12.17 19.88 -8.52
N GLY A 129 -11.41 19.44 -7.51
CA GLY A 129 -10.18 20.11 -7.09
C GLY A 129 -8.98 19.71 -7.94
N ARG A 130 -7.84 20.36 -7.69
CA ARG A 130 -6.56 20.01 -8.33
C ARG A 130 -6.20 18.54 -8.04
N GLN A 131 -6.11 17.75 -9.11
CA GLN A 131 -5.72 16.35 -9.04
C GLN A 131 -4.20 16.19 -9.20
N MET A 132 -3.65 15.09 -8.68
CA MET A 132 -2.25 14.74 -8.96
C MET A 132 -2.13 14.27 -10.40
N ASP A 133 -1.27 14.92 -11.18
CA ASP A 133 -0.90 14.51 -12.52
C ASP A 133 0.42 13.70 -12.48
N LYS A 134 0.93 13.30 -13.66
CA LYS A 134 2.17 12.51 -13.73
C LYS A 134 3.39 13.28 -13.21
N LYS A 135 3.43 14.61 -13.40
CA LYS A 135 4.54 15.45 -12.94
C LYS A 135 4.55 15.51 -11.41
N LEU A 136 3.41 15.80 -10.79
CA LEU A 136 3.28 15.86 -9.34
C LEU A 136 3.50 14.48 -8.70
N ASN A 137 3.03 13.39 -9.31
CA ASN A 137 3.33 12.04 -8.84
C ASN A 137 4.84 11.75 -8.84
N ARG A 138 5.59 12.19 -9.86
CA ARG A 138 7.05 12.01 -9.93
C ARG A 138 7.76 12.82 -8.86
N ILE A 139 7.35 14.06 -8.63
CA ILE A 139 7.90 14.91 -7.56
C ILE A 139 7.62 14.28 -6.19
N ALA A 140 6.37 13.84 -5.94
CA ALA A 140 6.01 13.19 -4.67
C ALA A 140 6.83 11.92 -4.43
N LEU A 141 7.05 11.10 -5.46
CA LEU A 141 7.92 9.92 -5.38
C LEU A 141 9.36 10.30 -5.03
N PHE A 142 9.92 11.30 -5.73
CA PHE A 142 11.28 11.76 -5.48
C PHE A 142 11.45 12.25 -4.03
N LEU A 143 10.53 13.09 -3.55
CA LEU A 143 10.55 13.58 -2.16
C LEU A 143 10.43 12.43 -1.15
N THR A 144 9.59 11.44 -1.44
CA THR A 144 9.42 10.25 -0.60
C THR A 144 10.72 9.44 -0.49
N ILE A 145 11.42 9.23 -1.60
CA ILE A 145 12.72 8.52 -1.62
C ILE A 145 13.77 9.31 -0.84
N ILE A 146 13.91 10.62 -1.09
CA ILE A 146 14.87 11.47 -0.39
C ILE A 146 14.61 11.48 1.12
N LEU A 147 13.36 11.67 1.55
CA LEU A 147 13.01 11.65 2.97
C LEU A 147 13.31 10.30 3.62
N SER A 148 13.05 9.20 2.91
CA SER A 148 13.35 7.84 3.40
C SER A 148 14.85 7.58 3.53
N LEU A 149 15.65 8.07 2.57
CA LEU A 149 17.11 8.01 2.65
C LEU A 149 17.62 8.82 3.84
N LEU A 150 17.15 10.06 4.02
CA LEU A 150 17.53 10.91 5.16
C LEU A 150 17.21 10.24 6.50
N CYS A 151 16.06 9.57 6.60
CA CYS A 151 15.70 8.81 7.80
C CYS A 151 16.62 7.59 8.01
N ALA A 152 17.06 6.90 6.96
CA ALA A 152 17.92 5.72 7.04
C ALA A 152 19.40 6.04 7.29
N LEU A 153 19.89 7.19 6.83
CA LEU A 153 21.32 7.57 6.89
C LEU A 153 21.95 7.52 8.30
N PRO A 154 21.26 7.88 9.39
CA PRO A 154 21.83 7.78 10.73
C PRO A 154 21.97 6.34 11.26
N THR A 155 21.32 5.35 10.66
CA THR A 155 21.30 3.97 11.20
C THR A 155 22.69 3.32 11.31
N PRO A 156 23.64 3.45 10.35
CA PRO A 156 24.99 2.87 10.47
C PRO A 156 25.83 3.45 11.61
N LEU A 157 25.44 4.60 12.16
CA LEU A 157 26.11 5.21 13.30
C LEU A 157 25.66 4.59 14.64
N LEU A 158 24.48 3.97 14.66
CA LEU A 158 23.86 3.41 15.86
C LEU A 158 24.06 1.89 15.98
N TYR A 159 24.30 1.20 14.86
CA TYR A 159 24.46 -0.25 14.81
C TYR A 159 25.89 -0.66 14.45
N GLY A 160 26.30 -1.83 14.90
CA GLY A 160 27.62 -2.39 14.63
C GLY A 160 27.80 -3.81 15.19
N SER A 161 28.96 -4.39 14.91
CA SER A 161 29.35 -5.67 15.52
C SER A 161 29.79 -5.43 16.97
N VAL A 162 29.02 -5.93 17.93
CA VAL A 162 29.22 -5.75 19.37
C VAL A 162 29.56 -7.09 20.05
N PRO A 163 30.35 -7.08 21.14
CA PRO A 163 30.66 -8.30 21.88
C PRO A 163 29.39 -8.90 22.50
N PHE A 164 29.31 -10.23 22.46
CA PHE A 164 28.21 -11.02 23.00
C PHE A 164 28.80 -12.12 23.93
N PRO A 165 28.87 -11.85 25.25
CA PRO A 165 29.52 -12.76 26.20
C PRO A 165 28.62 -13.94 26.56
N HIS A 166 29.22 -15.13 26.63
CA HIS A 166 28.58 -16.35 27.14
C HIS A 166 29.14 -16.65 28.55
N ALA A 167 28.34 -16.43 29.58
CA ALA A 167 28.82 -16.53 30.97
C ALA A 167 29.22 -17.97 31.37
N GLN A 168 28.42 -18.98 30.99
CA GLN A 168 28.67 -20.38 31.38
C GLN A 168 29.97 -20.95 30.79
N GLU A 169 30.25 -20.62 29.53
CA GLU A 169 31.44 -21.10 28.80
C GLU A 169 32.64 -20.15 28.89
N ASN A 170 32.46 -18.94 29.44
CA ASN A 170 33.50 -17.89 29.49
C ASN A 170 34.13 -17.60 28.10
N ILE A 171 33.29 -17.54 27.06
CA ILE A 171 33.67 -17.18 25.68
C ILE A 171 32.95 -15.90 25.24
N VAL A 172 33.50 -15.19 24.26
CA VAL A 172 32.91 -13.94 23.76
C VAL A 172 32.74 -13.97 22.25
N GLY A 173 31.50 -14.16 21.80
CA GLY A 173 31.11 -14.01 20.40
C GLY A 173 30.93 -12.55 20.00
N ARG A 174 30.53 -12.32 18.75
CA ARG A 174 30.11 -11.00 18.25
C ARG A 174 28.79 -11.08 17.51
N ARG A 175 27.91 -10.10 17.77
CA ARG A 175 26.59 -10.00 17.14
C ARG A 175 26.39 -8.64 16.47
N CYS A 176 25.58 -8.59 15.43
CA CYS A 176 25.20 -7.32 14.79
C CYS A 176 24.01 -6.70 15.55
N SER A 177 24.25 -5.65 16.33
CA SER A 177 23.24 -5.04 17.19
C SER A 177 23.53 -3.56 17.46
N LYS A 178 22.70 -2.92 18.28
CA LYS A 178 22.85 -1.52 18.67
C LYS A 178 24.09 -1.34 19.55
N ILE A 179 24.89 -0.32 19.26
CA ILE A 179 26.14 -0.03 19.98
C ILE A 179 25.83 0.51 21.38
N LYS A 180 26.28 -0.19 22.44
CA LYS A 180 26.03 0.20 23.85
C LYS A 180 26.81 1.45 24.29
N GLY A 181 27.99 1.71 23.71
CA GLY A 181 28.89 2.84 24.07
C GLY A 181 28.77 4.10 23.19
N GLY A 182 27.75 4.20 22.34
CA GLY A 182 27.55 5.37 21.47
C GLY A 182 26.99 6.59 22.23
N ASN A 183 26.91 7.74 21.55
CA ASN A 183 26.31 8.95 22.11
C ASN A 183 24.83 8.71 22.46
N ARG A 184 24.54 8.54 23.76
CA ARG A 184 23.19 8.24 24.28
C ARG A 184 22.18 9.31 23.88
N TYR A 185 22.56 10.59 23.91
CA TYR A 185 21.68 11.69 23.52
C TYR A 185 21.29 11.59 22.04
N PHE A 186 22.25 11.26 21.17
CA PHE A 186 21.97 11.06 19.75
C PHE A 186 21.00 9.89 19.51
N SER A 187 21.20 8.75 20.18
CA SER A 187 20.28 7.61 20.04
C SER A 187 18.86 7.92 20.52
N ILE A 188 18.72 8.65 21.63
CA ILE A 188 17.40 9.03 22.16
C ILE A 188 16.74 10.04 21.20
N PHE A 189 17.47 11.08 20.79
CA PHE A 189 16.97 12.09 19.87
C PHE A 189 16.50 11.48 18.55
N TYR A 190 17.34 10.67 17.91
CA TYR A 190 17.00 10.02 16.65
C TYR A 190 15.81 9.05 16.80
N GLY A 191 15.80 8.24 17.87
CA GLY A 191 14.67 7.34 18.16
C GLY A 191 13.35 8.09 18.36
N SER A 192 13.36 9.16 19.15
CA SER A 192 12.19 10.02 19.38
C SER A 192 11.73 10.71 18.09
N MET A 193 12.65 11.21 17.26
CA MET A 193 12.33 11.80 15.97
C MET A 193 11.62 10.78 15.07
N LEU A 194 12.16 9.57 14.93
CA LEU A 194 11.54 8.51 14.14
C LEU A 194 10.16 8.11 14.68
N ALA A 195 10.01 8.00 16.00
CA ALA A 195 8.74 7.69 16.64
C ALA A 195 7.68 8.76 16.34
N LEU A 196 8.04 10.05 16.43
CA LEU A 196 7.15 11.16 16.08
C LEU A 196 6.74 11.14 14.61
N ILE A 197 7.69 10.88 13.69
CA ILE A 197 7.42 10.72 12.25
C ILE A 197 6.46 9.54 12.01
N ALA A 198 6.68 8.41 12.68
CA ALA A 198 5.81 7.24 12.55
C ALA A 198 4.38 7.52 13.07
N ILE A 199 4.26 8.13 14.26
CA ILE A 199 2.96 8.49 14.86
C ILE A 199 2.21 9.48 13.96
N THR A 200 2.88 10.51 13.45
CA THR A 200 2.26 11.48 12.54
C THR A 200 1.83 10.84 11.22
N ALA A 201 2.66 9.99 10.62
CA ALA A 201 2.30 9.28 9.39
C ALA A 201 1.10 8.34 9.59
N VAL A 202 1.08 7.56 10.67
CA VAL A 202 -0.03 6.65 11.01
C VAL A 202 -1.32 7.44 11.27
N THR A 203 -1.24 8.51 12.06
CA THR A 203 -2.40 9.37 12.34
C THR A 203 -2.94 10.00 11.06
N ALA A 204 -2.06 10.49 10.17
CA ALA A 204 -2.46 11.04 8.89
C ALA A 204 -3.15 10.00 7.99
N LEU A 205 -2.63 8.76 7.93
CA LEU A 205 -3.24 7.66 7.19
C LEU A 205 -4.65 7.35 7.72
N ILE A 206 -4.81 7.22 9.04
CA ILE A 206 -6.10 6.95 9.68
C ILE A 206 -7.09 8.07 9.33
N VAL A 207 -6.72 9.34 9.54
CA VAL A 207 -7.60 10.49 9.26
C VAL A 207 -8.00 10.56 7.79
N LEU A 208 -7.05 10.36 6.87
CA LEU A 208 -7.34 10.38 5.43
C LEU A 208 -8.30 9.27 5.04
N TYR A 209 -8.09 8.05 5.52
CA TYR A 209 -8.94 6.92 5.16
C TYR A 209 -10.32 6.95 5.83
N LEU A 210 -10.45 7.50 7.04
CA LEU A 210 -11.75 7.78 7.64
C LEU A 210 -12.55 8.78 6.78
N LYS A 211 -11.91 9.87 6.33
CA LYS A 211 -12.56 10.86 5.45
C LYS A 211 -12.96 10.26 4.09
N ILE A 212 -12.08 9.44 3.51
CA ILE A 212 -12.36 8.72 2.25
C ILE A 212 -13.54 7.76 2.44
N GLY A 213 -13.52 6.94 3.48
CA GLY A 213 -14.57 5.97 3.78
C GLY A 213 -15.93 6.65 3.98
N TRP A 214 -15.96 7.75 4.74
CA TRP A 214 -17.17 8.55 4.92
C TRP A 214 -17.69 9.15 3.62
N ALA A 215 -16.81 9.65 2.74
CA ALA A 215 -17.21 10.18 1.44
C ALA A 215 -17.80 9.08 0.53
N ILE A 216 -17.21 7.89 0.49
CA ILE A 216 -17.74 6.73 -0.25
C ILE A 216 -19.11 6.33 0.29
N TYR A 217 -19.26 6.26 1.62
CA TYR A 217 -20.53 5.94 2.26
C TYR A 217 -21.62 6.95 1.89
N LYS A 218 -21.32 8.25 1.98
CA LYS A 218 -22.25 9.34 1.61
C LYS A 218 -22.65 9.26 0.13
N HIS A 219 -21.71 9.02 -0.79
CA HIS A 219 -22.00 8.86 -2.21
C HIS A 219 -22.91 7.65 -2.48
N THR A 220 -22.62 6.52 -1.84
CA THR A 220 -23.40 5.28 -2.01
C THR A 220 -24.82 5.43 -1.45
N LYS A 221 -24.97 6.07 -0.28
CA LYS A 221 -26.28 6.36 0.31
C LYS A 221 -27.12 7.29 -0.58
N LYS A 222 -26.49 8.31 -1.19
CA LYS A 222 -27.17 9.22 -2.14
C LYS A 222 -27.64 8.47 -3.39
N GLU A 223 -26.79 7.63 -4.00
CA GLU A 223 -27.17 6.83 -5.16
C GLU A 223 -28.31 5.84 -4.86
N TYR A 224 -28.30 5.22 -3.67
CA TYR A 224 -29.41 4.37 -3.22
C TYR A 224 -30.71 5.14 -3.05
N THR A 225 -30.66 6.32 -2.41
CA THR A 225 -31.83 7.17 -2.20
C THR A 225 -32.45 7.60 -3.53
N ILE A 226 -31.62 8.06 -4.48
CA ILE A 226 -32.07 8.46 -5.83
C ILE A 226 -32.70 7.28 -6.58
N SER A 227 -32.09 6.10 -6.50
CA SER A 227 -32.63 4.90 -7.16
C SER A 227 -34.00 4.52 -6.58
N ARG A 228 -34.17 4.63 -5.26
CA ARG A 228 -35.45 4.35 -4.59
C ARG A 228 -36.53 5.38 -4.95
N THR A 229 -36.22 6.68 -4.91
CA THR A 229 -37.17 7.73 -5.32
C THR A 229 -37.52 7.66 -6.81
N GLY A 230 -36.60 7.21 -7.66
CA GLY A 230 -36.86 6.97 -9.08
C GLY A 230 -37.83 5.80 -9.31
N LEU A 231 -37.64 4.69 -8.59
CA LEU A 231 -38.57 3.54 -8.59
C LEU A 231 -39.97 3.93 -8.07
N ASP A 232 -40.05 4.79 -7.06
CA ASP A 232 -41.35 5.27 -6.54
C ASP A 232 -42.05 6.24 -7.52
N CYS A 233 -41.31 7.09 -8.22
CA CYS A 233 -41.86 7.98 -9.26
C CYS A 233 -42.37 7.21 -10.49
N GLN A 234 -41.67 6.13 -10.87
CA GLN A 234 -42.09 5.25 -11.96
C GLN A 234 -43.37 4.47 -11.60
N LYS A 235 -43.52 4.05 -10.32
CA LYS A 235 -44.77 3.47 -9.80
C LYS A 235 -45.94 4.48 -9.78
N SER A 236 -45.67 5.76 -9.51
CA SER A 236 -46.70 6.81 -9.59
C SER A 236 -47.13 7.11 -11.03
N LYS A 237 -46.19 7.16 -11.99
CA LYS A 237 -46.53 7.38 -13.42
C LYS A 237 -47.39 6.27 -14.02
N VAL A 238 -47.16 5.00 -13.64
CA VAL A 238 -48.00 3.88 -14.07
C VAL A 238 -49.45 4.02 -13.56
N LYS A 239 -49.65 4.59 -12.37
CA LYS A 239 -51.00 4.90 -11.85
C LYS A 239 -51.67 6.06 -12.61
N THR A 240 -50.91 7.05 -13.08
CA THR A 240 -51.49 8.19 -13.82
C THR A 240 -51.82 7.86 -15.27
N HIS A 241 -51.09 6.94 -15.92
CA HIS A 241 -51.43 6.48 -17.26
C HIS A 241 -52.69 5.61 -17.30
N GLY A 242 -53.08 4.98 -16.19
CA GLY A 242 -54.37 4.30 -16.06
C GLY A 242 -55.58 5.23 -15.86
N ILE A 243 -55.39 6.56 -15.82
CA ILE A 243 -56.47 7.54 -15.66
C ILE A 243 -56.67 8.38 -16.94
N ILE A 244 -55.75 8.34 -17.91
CA ILE A 244 -55.82 9.14 -19.15
C ILE A 244 -56.56 8.39 -20.29
N GLU A 245 -56.97 7.13 -20.09
CA GLU A 245 -57.74 6.38 -21.11
C GLU A 245 -59.26 6.69 -21.13
N SER A 246 -59.75 7.66 -20.36
CA SER A 246 -61.21 7.97 -20.31
C SER A 246 -61.60 9.37 -20.76
N ILE A 247 -60.71 10.15 -21.41
CA ILE A 247 -61.09 11.45 -21.98
C ILE A 247 -60.46 11.61 -23.37
N SER A 248 -60.97 10.87 -24.34
CA SER A 248 -60.81 11.21 -25.76
C SER A 248 -62.15 11.12 -26.45
N GLU A 249 -62.87 12.23 -26.52
CA GLU A 249 -63.86 12.51 -27.57
C GLU A 249 -64.25 13.99 -27.49
N ASN A 250 -63.60 14.84 -28.30
CA ASN A 250 -64.28 15.76 -29.22
C ASN A 250 -63.31 16.73 -29.95
N LYS A 251 -63.25 16.51 -31.27
CA LYS A 251 -63.41 17.45 -32.40
C LYS A 251 -62.47 18.65 -32.67
N THR A 252 -62.21 18.76 -34.00
CA THR A 252 -61.99 19.93 -34.90
C THR A 252 -60.63 20.65 -34.84
N GLU A 253 -59.79 20.52 -35.88
CA GLU A 253 -59.74 21.27 -37.17
C GLU A 253 -59.14 22.68 -37.04
N GLU A 254 -57.95 22.92 -37.64
CA GLU A 254 -57.72 23.85 -38.77
C GLU A 254 -56.24 24.26 -38.95
N MET A 255 -55.93 24.61 -40.21
CA MET A 255 -54.67 25.03 -40.83
C MET A 255 -54.13 26.38 -40.32
N ILE A 256 -52.84 26.68 -40.57
CA ILE A 256 -52.35 27.85 -41.35
C ILE A 256 -50.81 27.83 -41.47
N SER A 257 -50.35 28.35 -42.60
CA SER A 257 -49.03 28.30 -43.23
C SER A 257 -47.98 29.33 -42.75
N SER A 258 -46.79 29.23 -43.38
CA SER A 258 -45.92 30.33 -43.87
C SER A 258 -45.11 31.12 -42.82
N ASP A 259 -43.90 31.64 -43.03
CA ASP A 259 -42.91 31.58 -44.12
C ASP A 259 -41.58 32.21 -43.62
N THR A 260 -40.51 32.04 -44.40
CA THR A 260 -39.33 32.92 -44.60
C THR A 260 -38.16 33.07 -43.58
N LYS A 261 -36.98 32.62 -44.06
CA LYS A 261 -35.66 33.30 -44.29
C LYS A 261 -35.17 34.35 -43.26
N THR A 262 -33.90 34.43 -42.83
CA THR A 262 -32.66 34.63 -43.64
C THR A 262 -31.38 34.60 -42.74
N LYS A 263 -30.25 34.16 -43.33
CA LYS A 263 -28.78 34.39 -43.14
C LYS A 263 -28.31 35.38 -42.03
N ASP A 264 -27.15 35.30 -41.38
CA ASP A 264 -25.80 34.95 -41.86
C ASP A 264 -24.78 34.71 -40.71
N SER A 265 -23.66 34.07 -41.06
CA SER A 265 -22.30 33.90 -40.45
C SER A 265 -21.88 34.74 -39.21
N THR A 266 -21.01 34.30 -38.26
CA THR A 266 -19.70 33.62 -38.41
C THR A 266 -19.13 33.20 -37.02
N GLU A 267 -18.09 32.36 -37.04
CA GLU A 267 -17.11 32.02 -35.97
C GLU A 267 -17.28 30.67 -35.23
N LYS A 268 -16.78 29.59 -35.88
CA LYS A 268 -16.64 28.24 -35.31
C LYS A 268 -15.36 28.13 -34.47
N THR A 269 -15.47 28.34 -33.16
CA THR A 269 -14.56 27.68 -32.20
C THR A 269 -15.05 26.24 -31.99
N ILE A 270 -14.22 25.25 -32.29
CA ILE A 270 -14.55 23.82 -32.11
C ILE A 270 -14.65 23.51 -30.60
N LYS A 271 -15.85 23.71 -30.04
CA LYS A 271 -16.33 22.97 -28.87
C LYS A 271 -17.01 21.69 -29.39
N PRO A 272 -16.86 20.52 -28.74
CA PRO A 272 -17.60 19.35 -29.18
C PRO A 272 -19.09 19.64 -28.97
N ALA A 273 -19.81 19.74 -30.08
CA ALA A 273 -21.25 19.91 -30.08
C ALA A 273 -21.88 18.70 -29.37
N VAL A 274 -22.51 18.96 -28.22
CA VAL A 274 -23.52 18.07 -27.68
C VAL A 274 -24.66 18.08 -28.70
N LYS A 275 -24.76 17.02 -29.52
CA LYS A 275 -25.95 16.79 -30.35
C LYS A 275 -27.05 16.33 -29.40
N GLU A 276 -27.85 17.28 -28.92
CA GLU A 276 -29.19 17.00 -28.41
C GLU A 276 -30.07 16.63 -29.61
N TYR A 277 -30.44 15.35 -29.70
CA TYR A 277 -31.55 14.90 -30.52
C TYR A 277 -32.72 14.61 -29.57
N CYS A 278 -33.80 15.37 -29.71
CA CYS A 278 -35.08 15.05 -29.10
C CYS A 278 -35.84 14.15 -30.07
N GLU A 279 -35.91 12.86 -29.79
CA GLU A 279 -36.96 11.98 -30.32
C GLU A 279 -37.82 11.54 -29.13
N ASN A 280 -39.11 11.89 -29.18
CA ASN A 280 -40.17 11.39 -28.30
C ASN A 280 -40.14 11.80 -26.82
N GLY A 281 -39.85 13.07 -26.51
CA GLY A 281 -40.22 13.67 -25.20
C GLY A 281 -39.51 13.12 -23.95
N GLU A 282 -38.59 12.16 -24.09
CA GLU A 282 -37.69 11.72 -23.03
C GLU A 282 -36.30 12.30 -23.25
N LEU A 283 -35.86 13.13 -22.31
CA LEU A 283 -34.52 13.70 -22.26
C LEU A 283 -33.48 12.57 -22.15
N THR A 284 -32.82 12.19 -23.25
CA THR A 284 -31.78 11.15 -23.24
C THR A 284 -30.45 11.69 -22.67
N CYS A 285 -30.44 12.15 -21.42
CA CYS A 285 -29.21 12.44 -20.65
C CYS A 285 -28.58 11.17 -20.03
N TYR A 286 -29.16 10.00 -20.26
CA TYR A 286 -28.75 8.75 -19.63
C TYR A 286 -27.32 8.29 -19.95
N SER A 287 -26.79 8.60 -21.14
CA SER A 287 -25.48 8.09 -21.57
C SER A 287 -24.31 8.73 -20.80
N GLY A 288 -24.39 10.04 -20.52
CA GLY A 288 -23.39 10.77 -19.74
C GLY A 288 -23.40 10.37 -18.27
N GLU A 289 -24.58 10.33 -17.65
CA GLU A 289 -24.73 9.94 -16.25
C GLU A 289 -24.32 8.49 -15.97
N ALA A 290 -24.66 7.56 -16.87
CA ALA A 290 -24.26 6.16 -16.75
C ALA A 290 -22.73 6.00 -16.81
N ARG A 291 -22.06 6.75 -17.70
CA ARG A 291 -20.60 6.77 -17.82
C ARG A 291 -19.93 7.32 -16.56
N GLU A 292 -20.45 8.41 -16.00
CA GLU A 292 -19.94 8.97 -14.76
C GLU A 292 -20.14 8.05 -13.57
N ARG A 293 -21.33 7.44 -13.42
CA ARG A 293 -21.60 6.42 -12.40
C ARG A 293 -20.62 5.25 -12.51
N ARG A 294 -20.36 4.75 -13.73
CA ARG A 294 -19.38 3.68 -13.97
C ARG A 294 -17.97 4.10 -13.56
N ASN A 295 -17.54 5.31 -13.91
CA ASN A 295 -16.22 5.84 -13.55
C ASN A 295 -16.07 5.99 -12.03
N ARG A 296 -17.09 6.49 -11.32
CA ARG A 296 -17.09 6.57 -9.85
C ARG A 296 -16.98 5.20 -9.20
N LYS A 297 -17.73 4.21 -9.68
CA LYS A 297 -17.63 2.82 -9.20
C LYS A 297 -16.22 2.25 -9.37
N ILE A 298 -15.58 2.53 -10.51
CA ILE A 298 -14.18 2.14 -10.75
C ILE A 298 -13.26 2.82 -9.72
N ILE A 299 -13.36 4.14 -9.57
CA ILE A 299 -12.55 4.90 -8.61
C ILE A 299 -12.73 4.37 -7.18
N HIS A 300 -13.96 4.13 -6.74
CA HIS A 300 -14.24 3.57 -5.41
C HIS A 300 -13.62 2.18 -5.22
N LYS A 301 -13.74 1.27 -6.21
CA LYS A 301 -13.10 -0.05 -6.14
C LYS A 301 -11.58 0.05 -5.97
N PHE A 302 -10.92 0.91 -6.74
CA PHE A 302 -9.48 1.15 -6.57
C PHE A 302 -9.14 1.72 -5.20
N THR A 303 -9.92 2.69 -4.73
CA THR A 303 -9.68 3.29 -3.42
C THR A 303 -9.87 2.28 -2.30
N LEU A 304 -10.88 1.41 -2.37
CA LEU A 304 -11.08 0.32 -1.40
C LEU A 304 -9.92 -0.68 -1.42
N MET A 305 -9.35 -0.97 -2.59
CA MET A 305 -8.15 -1.80 -2.71
C MET A 305 -6.95 -1.19 -1.99
N PHE A 306 -6.67 0.11 -2.18
CA PHE A 306 -5.58 0.79 -1.49
C PHE A 306 -5.83 0.97 0.01
N MET A 307 -7.10 1.19 0.40
CA MET A 307 -7.53 1.17 1.80
C MET A 307 -7.18 -0.18 2.43
N LEU A 308 -7.55 -1.31 1.79
CA LEU A 308 -7.23 -2.64 2.29
C LEU A 308 -5.72 -2.85 2.46
N ILE A 309 -4.92 -2.48 1.46
CA ILE A 309 -3.45 -2.57 1.52
C ILE A 309 -2.92 -1.79 2.73
N THR A 310 -3.41 -0.57 2.95
CA THR A 310 -2.94 0.23 4.09
C THR A 310 -3.45 -0.29 5.43
N THR A 311 -4.66 -0.85 5.49
CA THR A 311 -5.15 -1.49 6.71
C THR A 311 -4.27 -2.69 7.08
N ILE A 312 -3.87 -3.52 6.11
CA ILE A 312 -2.96 -4.65 6.35
C ILE A 312 -1.59 -4.13 6.81
N PHE A 313 -1.05 -3.08 6.19
CA PHE A 313 0.17 -2.41 6.64
C PHE A 313 0.10 -2.02 8.12
N LEU A 314 -0.97 -1.31 8.53
CA LEU A 314 -1.14 -0.85 9.90
C LEU A 314 -1.19 -2.02 10.89
N ILE A 315 -1.95 -3.07 10.57
CA ILE A 315 -2.06 -4.27 11.41
C ILE A 315 -0.70 -4.95 11.58
N CYS A 316 0.02 -5.17 10.48
CA CYS A 316 1.32 -5.87 10.53
C CYS A 316 2.42 -5.06 11.20
N TYR A 317 2.31 -3.72 11.28
CA TYR A 317 3.30 -2.87 11.92
C TYR A 317 3.06 -2.66 13.43
N ILE A 318 1.85 -2.88 13.95
CA ILE A 318 1.54 -2.73 15.38
C ILE A 318 2.47 -3.59 16.26
N PRO A 319 2.65 -4.91 16.01
CA PRO A 319 3.48 -5.73 16.88
C PRO A 319 4.93 -5.25 16.94
N LYS A 320 5.50 -4.87 15.79
CA LYS A 320 6.84 -4.26 15.72
C LYS A 320 6.91 -2.97 16.54
N ALA A 321 5.93 -2.07 16.40
CA ALA A 321 5.90 -0.81 17.14
C ALA A 321 5.84 -1.02 18.66
N VAL A 322 5.02 -1.97 19.11
CA VAL A 322 4.89 -2.33 20.53
C VAL A 322 6.20 -2.91 21.06
N ILE A 323 6.81 -3.86 20.36
CA ILE A 323 8.09 -4.47 20.79
C ILE A 323 9.22 -3.43 20.80
N MET A 324 9.31 -2.56 19.79
CA MET A 324 10.31 -1.48 19.78
C MET A 324 10.13 -0.52 20.97
N LEU A 325 8.89 -0.27 21.40
CA LEU A 325 8.63 0.54 22.59
C LEU A 325 9.14 -0.17 23.86
N PHE A 326 8.87 -1.47 24.01
CA PHE A 326 9.39 -2.25 25.14
C PHE A 326 10.92 -2.30 25.16
N GLU A 327 11.58 -2.51 24.02
CA GLU A 327 13.04 -2.47 23.90
C GLU A 327 13.62 -1.09 24.27
N ALA A 328 12.89 -0.01 23.96
CA ALA A 328 13.31 1.34 24.31
C ALA A 328 13.18 1.63 25.83
N LEU A 329 12.19 1.03 26.49
CA LEU A 329 11.94 1.19 27.93
C LEU A 329 12.81 0.26 28.78
N ASN A 330 13.07 -0.97 28.30
CA ASN A 330 13.74 -2.03 29.04
C ASN A 330 14.98 -2.53 28.27
N ARG A 331 16.18 -2.21 28.76
CA ARG A 331 17.45 -2.59 28.09
C ARG A 331 17.70 -4.09 28.05
N GLU A 332 17.15 -4.82 29.02
CA GLU A 332 17.29 -6.27 29.19
C GLU A 332 16.05 -7.01 28.67
N PHE A 333 15.16 -6.33 27.92
CA PHE A 333 13.91 -6.92 27.41
C PHE A 333 14.14 -8.26 26.70
N TRP A 334 15.06 -8.32 25.75
CA TRP A 334 15.36 -9.54 24.99
C TRP A 334 16.10 -10.61 25.80
N GLU A 335 16.74 -10.22 26.91
CA GLU A 335 17.46 -11.12 27.83
C GLU A 335 16.51 -11.77 28.85
N SER A 336 15.31 -11.20 29.04
CA SER A 336 14.28 -11.75 29.94
C SER A 336 13.48 -12.94 29.39
N PHE A 337 13.64 -13.27 28.12
CA PHE A 337 12.94 -14.38 27.47
C PHE A 337 13.84 -15.61 27.35
N ASP A 338 13.28 -16.77 27.67
CA ASP A 338 13.81 -18.08 27.29
C ASP A 338 13.90 -18.20 25.76
N ASP A 339 14.69 -19.14 25.25
CA ASP A 339 15.01 -19.20 23.82
C ASP A 339 13.78 -19.49 22.93
N SER A 340 12.85 -20.33 23.38
CA SER A 340 11.57 -20.59 22.69
C SER A 340 10.68 -19.34 22.61
N ASP A 341 10.57 -18.60 23.71
CA ASP A 341 9.78 -17.36 23.75
C ASP A 341 10.41 -16.26 22.89
N ARG A 342 11.75 -16.18 22.89
CA ARG A 342 12.51 -15.27 22.02
C ARG A 342 12.24 -15.55 20.55
N SER A 343 12.20 -16.83 20.15
CA SER A 343 11.88 -17.24 18.77
C SER A 343 10.47 -16.79 18.35
N GLY A 344 9.48 -16.97 19.22
CA GLY A 344 8.11 -16.49 19.00
C GLY A 344 8.03 -14.96 18.91
N MET A 345 8.72 -14.25 19.81
CA MET A 345 8.76 -12.78 19.80
C MET A 345 9.45 -12.21 18.55
N LEU A 346 10.52 -12.85 18.07
CA LEU A 346 11.18 -12.47 16.82
C LEU A 346 10.28 -12.66 15.61
N PHE A 347 9.49 -13.73 15.58
CA PHE A 347 8.48 -13.94 14.54
C PHE A 347 7.46 -12.80 14.52
N ILE A 348 6.89 -12.47 15.69
CA ILE A 348 5.92 -11.38 15.86
C ILE A 348 6.53 -10.04 15.46
N TYR A 349 7.77 -9.76 15.87
CA TYR A 349 8.52 -8.56 15.52
C TYR A 349 8.70 -8.41 13.99
N ARG A 350 8.77 -9.53 13.25
CA ARG A 350 9.00 -9.57 11.79
C ARG A 350 7.72 -9.64 10.96
N LEU A 351 6.53 -9.66 11.57
CA LEU A 351 5.24 -9.65 10.86
C LEU A 351 5.09 -8.47 9.89
N PHE A 352 5.76 -7.35 10.14
CA PHE A 352 5.75 -6.19 9.25
C PHE A 352 6.22 -6.52 7.82
N ILE A 353 7.02 -7.58 7.62
CA ILE A 353 7.51 -8.01 6.30
C ILE A 353 6.36 -8.52 5.41
N VAL A 354 5.27 -9.03 6.01
CA VAL A 354 4.08 -9.50 5.29
C VAL A 354 3.48 -8.41 4.40
N ASN A 355 3.62 -7.14 4.81
CA ASN A 355 3.17 -6.01 3.99
C ASN A 355 3.77 -6.00 2.58
N ASN A 356 5.01 -6.50 2.43
CA ASN A 356 5.73 -6.45 1.16
C ASN A 356 5.35 -7.61 0.23
N ILE A 357 4.63 -8.62 0.72
CA ILE A 357 4.26 -9.80 -0.08
C ILE A 357 2.76 -9.85 -0.39
N VAL A 358 1.93 -9.09 0.34
CA VAL A 358 0.46 -9.19 0.24
C VAL A 358 -0.13 -8.48 -0.99
N ASN A 359 0.56 -7.46 -1.51
CA ASN A 359 0.04 -6.58 -2.56
C ASN A 359 -0.35 -7.31 -3.87
N PRO A 360 0.47 -8.22 -4.42
CA PRO A 360 0.11 -9.01 -5.59
C PRO A 360 -1.20 -9.80 -5.42
N PHE A 361 -1.42 -10.37 -4.23
CA PHE A 361 -2.66 -11.10 -3.93
C PHE A 361 -3.85 -10.15 -3.90
N VAL A 362 -3.72 -9.00 -3.23
CA VAL A 362 -4.77 -7.98 -3.21
C VAL A 362 -5.16 -7.54 -4.62
N TYR A 363 -4.19 -7.34 -5.51
CA TYR A 363 -4.44 -7.01 -6.92
C TYR A 363 -5.14 -8.14 -7.66
N ALA A 364 -4.70 -9.39 -7.48
CA ALA A 364 -5.30 -10.55 -8.13
C ALA A 364 -6.78 -10.74 -7.76
N PHE A 365 -7.16 -10.40 -6.52
CA PHE A 365 -8.55 -10.52 -6.05
C PHE A 365 -9.40 -9.29 -6.39
N LEU A 366 -8.87 -8.08 -6.25
CA LEU A 366 -9.67 -6.84 -6.29
C LEU A 366 -9.51 -6.01 -7.57
N ASP A 367 -8.40 -6.13 -8.30
CA ASP A 367 -8.20 -5.43 -9.57
C ASP A 367 -8.57 -6.32 -10.75
N SER A 368 -9.82 -6.16 -11.20
CA SER A 368 -10.37 -6.90 -12.35
C SER A 368 -9.52 -6.82 -13.63
N LYS A 369 -8.84 -5.69 -13.91
CA LYS A 369 -8.00 -5.59 -15.10
C LYS A 369 -6.70 -6.34 -14.90
N PHE A 370 -6.07 -6.19 -13.74
CA PHE A 370 -4.88 -6.96 -13.40
C PHE A 370 -5.16 -8.46 -13.45
N LYS A 371 -6.28 -8.91 -12.87
CA LYS A 371 -6.73 -10.30 -12.93
C LYS A 371 -6.92 -10.80 -14.35
N HIS A 372 -7.48 -9.98 -15.24
CA HIS A 372 -7.64 -10.34 -16.65
C HIS A 372 -6.29 -10.50 -17.35
N GLU A 373 -5.39 -9.51 -17.23
CA GLU A 373 -4.03 -9.61 -17.79
C GLU A 373 -3.26 -10.81 -17.23
N LEU A 374 -3.38 -11.06 -15.93
CA LEU A 374 -2.77 -12.21 -15.26
C LEU A 374 -3.28 -13.53 -15.85
N LYS A 375 -4.60 -13.65 -16.06
CA LYS A 375 -5.18 -14.83 -16.73
C LYS A 375 -4.67 -14.97 -18.15
N MET A 376 -4.58 -13.89 -18.92
CA MET A 376 -4.04 -13.94 -20.28
C MET A 376 -2.60 -14.45 -20.29
N LEU A 377 -1.77 -14.05 -19.32
CA LEU A 377 -0.39 -14.57 -19.21
C LEU A 377 -0.32 -16.07 -18.95
N PHE A 378 -1.18 -16.61 -18.09
CA PHE A 378 -1.17 -18.03 -17.74
C PHE A 378 -2.02 -18.91 -18.68
N CYS A 379 -2.99 -18.35 -19.38
CA CYS A 379 -3.90 -19.08 -20.27
C CYS A 379 -3.55 -18.98 -21.76
N GLN A 380 -2.62 -18.08 -22.18
CA GLN A 380 -2.17 -17.99 -23.59
C GLN A 380 -0.91 -18.80 -23.91
N ARG A 381 -0.66 -19.90 -23.18
CA ARG A 381 0.26 -20.94 -23.60
C ARG A 381 -0.45 -22.29 -23.48
N HIS A 382 -1.36 -22.56 -24.41
CA HIS A 382 -1.64 -23.87 -24.97
C HIS A 382 -2.49 -23.72 -26.22
#